data_AF-A0A842Y9X0-F1
#
_entry.id   AF-A0A842Y9X0-F1
#
_cell.length_a   1.000
_cell.length_b   1.000
_cell.length_c   1.000
_cell.angle_alpha   90.00
_cell.angle_beta   90.00
_cell.angle_gamma   90.00
#
_symmetry.space_group_name_H-M   'P 1'
#
loop_
_entity.id
_entity.type
_entity.pdbx_description
1 polymer ?
#
loop_
_entity_poly.entity_id
_entity_poly.type
_entity_poly.pdbx_seq_one_letter_code
_entity_poly.pdbx_strand_id
1 'polypeptide(L)'
;MIKEDILPYPRNPNAVYNHLADIVIANKSKLWKGKILDVQPFFNDYKNILITPDDELYVQFNCHLIYRSSTQMNEACNKLWATAELYYHLMNGGSRLCNDFNSGFLPGSTVGTLYYAAMSSLIGILTLFGVCPIREKNKNYNIIRTSKGFMIQKREEYLKSIFGTCPNGWHEQFLLMYSEFHKHGLDLPPIDIKDIYLLKSDRVYFDYGILAKPTMKNTFGEDHYFKHLRKVVDMLEIGINCLKNVDEPIENGCDKRFNSLKKSLPNLFEKYE
;
A
#
# COMPACT_ATOMS: atom_id res chain seq x y z
N MET A 1 23.46 4.13 -16.49
CA MET A 1 22.76 5.43 -16.36
C MET A 1 21.27 5.14 -16.56
N ILE A 2 20.42 5.42 -15.57
CA ILE A 2 18.98 5.19 -15.72
C ILE A 2 18.43 6.22 -16.71
N LYS A 3 17.59 5.75 -17.62
CA LYS A 3 16.85 6.62 -18.53
C LYS A 3 15.82 7.42 -17.73
N GLU A 4 16.04 8.72 -17.57
CA GLU A 4 15.17 9.57 -16.73
C GLU A 4 13.73 9.65 -17.22
N ASP A 5 13.50 9.40 -18.51
CA ASP A 5 12.20 9.49 -19.17
C ASP A 5 11.29 8.28 -18.91
N ILE A 6 11.79 7.23 -18.24
CA ILE A 6 10.99 6.05 -17.82
C ILE A 6 10.80 5.96 -16.31
N LEU A 7 11.32 6.94 -15.56
CA LEU A 7 11.07 7.05 -14.12
C LEU A 7 9.67 7.63 -13.86
N PRO A 8 9.05 7.28 -12.71
CA PRO A 8 7.75 7.84 -12.36
C PRO A 8 7.80 9.36 -12.19
N TYR A 9 6.70 9.99 -12.55
CA TYR A 9 6.46 11.42 -12.45
C TYR A 9 5.09 11.65 -11.78
N PRO A 10 4.90 12.69 -10.95
CA PRO A 10 5.90 13.65 -10.47
C PRO A 10 6.86 13.09 -9.42
N ARG A 11 7.97 13.80 -9.18
CA ARG A 11 9.10 13.31 -8.36
C ARG A 11 9.02 13.64 -6.86
N ASN A 12 8.05 14.44 -6.40
CA ASN A 12 7.87 14.79 -4.98
C ASN A 12 6.38 15.01 -4.64
N PRO A 13 5.97 14.99 -3.35
CA PRO A 13 4.56 15.08 -2.96
C PRO A 13 3.85 16.35 -3.43
N ASN A 14 4.51 17.51 -3.36
CA ASN A 14 3.92 18.78 -3.79
C ASN A 14 3.67 18.81 -5.30
N ALA A 15 4.61 18.26 -6.08
CA ALA A 15 4.46 18.14 -7.52
C ALA A 15 3.34 17.14 -7.89
N VAL A 16 3.18 16.06 -7.12
CA VAL A 16 2.03 15.14 -7.26
C VAL A 16 0.72 15.88 -7.05
N TYR A 17 0.61 16.67 -5.99
CA TYR A 17 -0.57 17.51 -5.75
C TYR A 17 -0.83 18.47 -6.90
N ASN A 18 0.14 19.31 -7.27
CA ASN A 18 -0.04 20.30 -8.32
C ASN A 18 -0.44 19.66 -9.65
N HIS A 19 0.12 18.48 -9.96
CA HIS A 19 -0.22 17.76 -11.19
C HIS A 19 -1.64 17.18 -11.18
N LEU A 20 -2.15 16.78 -10.01
CA LEU A 20 -3.44 16.12 -9.88
C LEU A 20 -4.58 17.05 -9.46
N ALA A 21 -4.29 18.26 -8.97
CA ALA A 21 -5.26 19.20 -8.42
C ALA A 21 -6.37 19.55 -9.43
N ASP A 22 -5.99 19.93 -10.65
CA ASP A 22 -6.96 20.28 -11.71
C ASP A 22 -7.82 19.08 -12.11
N ILE A 23 -7.22 17.88 -12.15
CA ILE A 23 -7.91 16.63 -12.49
C ILE A 23 -8.96 16.31 -11.43
N VAL A 24 -8.60 16.45 -10.14
CA VAL A 24 -9.51 16.23 -9.01
C VAL A 24 -10.65 17.24 -9.05
N ILE A 25 -10.35 18.53 -9.19
CA ILE A 25 -11.37 19.59 -9.24
C ILE A 25 -12.37 19.33 -10.38
N ALA A 26 -11.87 19.01 -11.58
CA ALA A 26 -12.72 18.80 -12.75
C ALA A 26 -13.51 17.47 -12.72
N ASN A 27 -13.02 16.45 -12.01
CA ASN A 27 -13.56 15.08 -12.09
C ASN A 27 -13.97 14.48 -10.75
N LYS A 28 -14.08 15.27 -9.67
CA LYS A 28 -14.42 14.80 -8.31
C LYS A 28 -15.63 13.87 -8.28
N SER A 29 -16.69 14.20 -9.02
CA SER A 29 -17.93 13.42 -9.09
C SER A 29 -17.80 12.10 -9.88
N LYS A 30 -16.80 11.97 -10.77
CA LYS A 30 -16.54 10.78 -11.60
C LYS A 30 -15.56 9.81 -10.94
N LEU A 31 -14.59 10.32 -10.19
CA LEU A 31 -13.58 9.53 -9.46
C LEU A 31 -14.22 8.43 -8.60
N TRP A 32 -15.32 8.73 -7.92
CA TRP A 32 -15.81 7.87 -6.84
C TRP A 32 -17.10 7.10 -7.17
N LYS A 33 -17.76 7.41 -8.29
CA LYS A 33 -18.94 6.65 -8.77
C LYS A 33 -18.60 5.31 -9.45
N GLY A 34 -17.36 4.84 -9.32
CA GLY A 34 -16.90 3.62 -10.01
C GLY A 34 -16.92 3.74 -11.55
N LYS A 35 -17.10 4.96 -12.09
CA LYS A 35 -16.99 5.24 -13.54
C LYS A 35 -15.53 5.31 -14.01
N ILE A 36 -14.60 4.98 -13.12
CA ILE A 36 -13.19 4.89 -13.44
C ILE A 36 -13.02 3.68 -14.34
N LEU A 37 -12.31 3.94 -15.44
CA LEU A 37 -11.87 3.00 -16.46
C LEU A 37 -11.70 1.60 -15.86
N ASP A 38 -12.57 0.67 -16.28
CA ASP A 38 -12.14 -0.72 -16.25
C ASP A 38 -10.97 -0.80 -17.23
N VAL A 39 -9.75 -0.76 -16.70
CA VAL A 39 -8.54 -0.72 -17.53
C VAL A 39 -8.38 -2.05 -18.27
N GLN A 40 -9.07 -3.12 -17.86
CA GLN A 40 -9.03 -4.45 -18.48
C GLN A 40 -9.37 -4.40 -19.98
N PRO A 41 -10.55 -3.88 -20.42
CA PRO A 41 -10.88 -3.71 -21.83
C PRO A 41 -9.80 -3.03 -22.66
N PHE A 42 -9.16 -1.99 -22.12
CA PHE A 42 -8.20 -1.15 -22.85
C PHE A 42 -6.77 -1.72 -22.80
N PHE A 43 -6.51 -2.66 -21.90
CA PHE A 43 -5.17 -3.13 -21.61
C PHE A 43 -4.45 -3.68 -22.85
N ASN A 44 -5.15 -4.42 -23.70
CA ASN A 44 -4.55 -5.02 -24.90
C ASN A 44 -4.23 -3.97 -25.97
N ASP A 45 -5.02 -2.91 -26.05
CA ASP A 45 -4.88 -1.87 -27.06
C ASP A 45 -3.72 -0.92 -26.73
N TYR A 46 -3.46 -0.65 -25.44
CA TYR A 46 -2.46 0.34 -25.01
C TYR A 46 -1.19 -0.24 -24.39
N LYS A 47 -1.03 -1.56 -24.35
CA LYS A 47 0.14 -2.28 -23.80
C LYS A 47 1.50 -1.84 -24.36
N ASN A 48 1.55 -1.17 -25.51
CA ASN A 48 2.78 -0.64 -26.12
C ASN A 48 2.61 0.80 -26.64
N ILE A 49 1.57 1.50 -26.21
CA ILE A 49 1.26 2.85 -26.68
C ILE A 49 1.59 3.82 -25.55
N LEU A 50 2.31 4.88 -25.88
CA LEU A 50 2.48 6.02 -24.98
C LEU A 50 1.19 6.85 -25.02
N ILE A 51 0.52 6.96 -23.88
CA ILE A 51 -0.66 7.82 -23.71
C ILE A 51 -0.16 9.18 -23.24
N THR A 52 -0.14 10.14 -24.14
CA THR A 52 0.36 11.49 -23.95
C THR A 52 -0.63 12.37 -23.17
N PRO A 53 -0.20 13.51 -22.59
CA PRO A 53 -1.10 14.42 -21.89
C PRO A 53 -2.29 14.94 -22.70
N ASP A 54 -2.19 14.96 -24.02
CA ASP A 54 -3.25 15.43 -24.93
C ASP A 54 -4.34 14.37 -25.16
N ASP A 55 -4.09 13.11 -24.79
CA ASP A 55 -5.06 12.02 -24.93
C ASP A 55 -6.14 12.09 -23.84
N GLU A 56 -7.41 11.89 -24.20
CA GLU A 56 -8.52 11.85 -23.23
C GLU A 56 -8.28 10.77 -22.13
N LEU A 57 -7.64 9.66 -22.51
CA LEU A 57 -7.28 8.59 -21.60
C LEU A 57 -6.32 9.05 -20.51
N TYR A 58 -5.47 10.05 -20.74
CA TYR A 58 -4.52 10.55 -19.75
C TYR A 58 -5.19 10.99 -18.45
N VAL A 59 -6.30 11.73 -18.57
CA VAL A 59 -7.11 12.17 -17.43
C VAL A 59 -7.73 10.97 -16.72
N GLN A 60 -8.18 9.97 -17.48
CA GLN A 60 -8.81 8.77 -16.94
C GLN A 60 -7.80 7.88 -16.19
N PHE A 61 -6.56 7.76 -16.68
CA PHE A 61 -5.48 7.06 -16.00
C PHE A 61 -5.07 7.77 -14.70
N ASN A 62 -4.96 9.11 -14.70
CA ASN A 62 -4.72 9.86 -13.47
C ASN A 62 -5.83 9.66 -12.44
N CYS A 63 -7.10 9.72 -12.89
CA CYS A 63 -8.25 9.40 -12.04
C CYS A 63 -8.14 7.98 -11.45
N HIS A 64 -7.74 7.00 -12.28
CA HIS A 64 -7.53 5.63 -11.85
C HIS A 64 -6.43 5.53 -10.78
N LEU A 65 -5.30 6.22 -10.92
CA LEU A 65 -4.23 6.23 -9.91
C LEU A 65 -4.74 6.72 -8.54
N ILE A 66 -5.50 7.83 -8.51
CA ILE A 66 -6.05 8.39 -7.27
C ILE A 66 -6.96 7.38 -6.58
N TYR A 67 -7.89 6.79 -7.34
CA TYR A 67 -8.81 5.78 -6.81
C TYR A 67 -8.10 4.52 -6.31
N ARG A 68 -7.11 4.03 -7.05
CA ARG A 68 -6.32 2.86 -6.65
C ARG A 68 -5.50 3.15 -5.40
N SER A 69 -4.89 4.33 -5.31
CA SER A 69 -4.19 4.78 -4.11
C SER A 69 -5.13 4.80 -2.90
N SER A 70 -6.30 5.42 -3.04
CA SER A 70 -7.33 5.47 -1.99
C SER A 70 -7.86 4.11 -1.59
N THR A 71 -8.05 3.20 -2.54
CA THR A 71 -8.44 1.81 -2.28
C THR A 71 -7.37 1.08 -1.47
N GLN A 72 -6.09 1.26 -1.82
CA GLN A 72 -4.98 0.67 -1.08
C GLN A 72 -4.84 1.25 0.33
N MET A 73 -5.03 2.56 0.50
CA MET A 73 -5.05 3.21 1.83
C MET A 73 -6.21 2.69 2.68
N ASN A 74 -7.40 2.52 2.10
CA ASN A 74 -8.53 1.90 2.79
C ASN A 74 -8.23 0.45 3.18
N GLU A 75 -7.62 -0.33 2.30
CA GLU A 75 -7.20 -1.71 2.59
C GLU A 75 -6.20 -1.75 3.76
N ALA A 76 -5.22 -0.85 3.77
CA ALA A 76 -4.26 -0.71 4.86
C ALA A 76 -4.94 -0.33 6.19
N CYS A 77 -5.85 0.65 6.16
CA CYS A 77 -6.63 1.06 7.33
C CYS A 77 -7.45 -0.09 7.90
N ASN A 78 -8.17 -0.82 7.05
CA ASN A 78 -9.04 -1.92 7.49
C ASN A 78 -8.22 -3.06 8.10
N LYS A 79 -7.06 -3.39 7.54
CA LYS A 79 -6.15 -4.39 8.12
C LYS A 79 -5.61 -3.96 9.48
N LEU A 80 -5.13 -2.72 9.58
CA LEU A 80 -4.65 -2.17 10.85
C LEU A 80 -5.77 -2.20 11.90
N TRP A 81 -6.94 -1.67 11.57
CA TRP A 81 -8.12 -1.66 12.43
C TRP A 81 -8.48 -3.08 12.89
N ALA A 82 -8.64 -4.02 11.96
CA ALA A 82 -9.03 -5.39 12.29
C ALA A 82 -8.06 -6.04 13.30
N THR A 83 -6.76 -5.83 13.14
CA THR A 83 -5.79 -6.38 14.11
C THR A 83 -5.90 -5.70 15.48
N ALA A 84 -6.00 -4.36 15.51
CA ALA A 84 -6.05 -3.61 16.76
C ALA A 84 -7.32 -3.92 17.57
N GLU A 85 -8.49 -3.99 16.91
CA GLU A 85 -9.75 -4.39 17.56
C GLU A 85 -9.69 -5.82 18.08
N LEU A 86 -9.10 -6.74 17.32
CA LEU A 86 -9.01 -8.13 17.73
C LEU A 86 -8.17 -8.28 19.00
N TYR A 87 -7.04 -7.56 19.08
CA TYR A 87 -6.26 -7.46 20.30
C TYR A 87 -7.05 -6.80 21.44
N TYR A 88 -7.66 -5.64 21.17
CA TYR A 88 -8.42 -4.92 22.19
C TYR A 88 -9.54 -5.80 22.78
N HIS A 89 -10.33 -6.46 21.95
CA HIS A 89 -11.41 -7.35 22.39
C HIS A 89 -10.90 -8.50 23.27
N LEU A 90 -9.86 -9.20 22.81
CA LEU A 90 -9.30 -10.34 23.55
C LEU A 90 -8.67 -9.91 24.89
N MET A 91 -8.04 -8.74 24.95
CA MET A 91 -7.41 -8.23 26.17
C MET A 91 -8.39 -7.64 27.17
N ASN A 92 -9.60 -7.30 26.75
CA ASN A 92 -10.65 -6.78 27.64
C ASN A 92 -11.66 -7.87 28.05
N GLY A 93 -11.23 -9.13 28.06
CA GLY A 93 -12.06 -10.25 28.51
C GLY A 93 -13.18 -10.61 27.54
N GLY A 94 -13.05 -10.21 26.27
CA GLY A 94 -14.02 -10.56 25.23
C GLY A 94 -14.20 -12.07 25.10
N SER A 95 -15.46 -12.50 24.96
CA SER A 95 -15.80 -13.91 24.79
C SER A 95 -15.15 -14.47 23.52
N ARG A 96 -14.59 -15.67 23.63
CA ARG A 96 -14.04 -16.43 22.50
C ARG A 96 -15.16 -17.22 21.85
N LEU A 97 -15.12 -17.33 20.52
CA LEU A 97 -16.06 -18.18 19.79
C LEU A 97 -15.81 -19.67 20.06
N CYS A 98 -14.53 -20.05 20.19
CA CYS A 98 -14.10 -21.41 20.49
C CYS A 98 -13.33 -21.43 21.81
N ASN A 99 -13.70 -22.33 22.73
CA ASN A 99 -13.07 -22.46 24.05
C ASN A 99 -11.60 -22.90 23.96
N ASP A 100 -11.23 -23.61 22.89
CA ASP A 100 -9.87 -24.10 22.67
C ASP A 100 -8.93 -23.04 22.07
N PHE A 101 -9.45 -21.87 21.68
CA PHE A 101 -8.61 -20.79 21.14
C PHE A 101 -7.67 -20.24 22.21
N ASN A 102 -6.37 -20.27 21.93
CA ASN A 102 -5.33 -19.67 22.78
C ASN A 102 -4.96 -18.28 22.23
N SER A 103 -5.07 -17.24 23.07
CA SER A 103 -4.73 -15.86 22.68
C SER A 103 -3.26 -15.69 22.28
N GLY A 104 -2.34 -16.52 22.77
CA GLY A 104 -0.94 -16.55 22.32
C GLY A 104 -0.76 -16.93 20.84
N PHE A 105 -1.79 -17.48 20.19
CA PHE A 105 -1.79 -17.76 18.76
C PHE A 105 -2.12 -16.53 17.90
N LEU A 106 -2.70 -15.48 18.50
CA LEU A 106 -3.13 -14.27 17.82
C LEU A 106 -2.05 -13.54 17.00
N PRO A 107 -0.77 -13.46 17.44
CA PRO A 107 0.31 -12.90 16.62
C PRO A 107 0.44 -13.53 15.24
N GLY A 108 0.10 -14.83 15.12
CA GLY A 108 0.16 -15.59 13.88
C GLY A 108 -0.61 -14.94 12.73
N SER A 109 -1.82 -14.47 12.97
CA SER A 109 -2.65 -13.83 11.96
C SER A 109 -2.46 -12.30 11.90
N THR A 110 -2.12 -11.69 13.02
CA THR A 110 -2.10 -10.22 13.15
C THR A 110 -0.79 -9.59 12.69
N VAL A 111 0.37 -10.21 12.95
CA VAL A 111 1.67 -9.72 12.41
C VAL A 111 1.68 -9.83 10.89
N GLY A 112 1.18 -10.94 10.34
CA GLY A 112 1.01 -11.08 8.89
C GLY A 112 0.06 -10.02 8.32
N THR A 113 -1.05 -9.75 9.00
CA THR A 113 -2.00 -8.71 8.59
C THR A 113 -1.40 -7.30 8.68
N LEU A 114 -0.60 -6.99 9.71
CA LEU A 114 0.16 -5.74 9.82
C LEU A 114 1.15 -5.58 8.67
N TYR A 115 1.84 -6.65 8.28
CA TYR A 115 2.72 -6.64 7.11
C TYR A 115 1.94 -6.27 5.84
N TYR A 116 0.77 -6.87 5.62
CA TYR A 116 -0.06 -6.52 4.48
C TYR A 116 -0.66 -5.10 4.57
N ALA A 117 -0.85 -4.54 5.77
CA ALA A 117 -1.24 -3.15 5.93
C ALA A 117 -0.10 -2.21 5.49
N ALA A 118 1.14 -2.50 5.91
CA ALA A 118 2.34 -1.79 5.48
C ALA A 118 2.53 -1.85 3.96
N MET A 119 2.39 -3.04 3.35
CA MET A 119 2.50 -3.21 1.90
C MET A 119 1.42 -2.44 1.15
N SER A 120 0.16 -2.47 1.60
CA SER A 120 -0.92 -1.69 1.00
C SER A 120 -0.65 -0.18 1.07
N SER A 121 -0.15 0.33 2.21
CA SER A 121 0.25 1.75 2.31
C SER A 121 1.36 2.10 1.29
N LEU A 122 2.42 1.29 1.23
CA LEU A 122 3.53 1.48 0.30
C LEU A 122 3.08 1.47 -1.17
N ILE A 123 2.18 0.54 -1.55
CA ILE A 123 1.62 0.48 -2.90
C ILE A 123 0.75 1.70 -3.20
N GLY A 124 -0.06 2.17 -2.24
CA GLY A 124 -0.87 3.36 -2.43
C GLY A 124 -0.01 4.60 -2.67
N ILE A 125 1.09 4.76 -1.94
CA ILE A 125 2.06 5.85 -2.17
C ILE A 125 2.67 5.74 -3.57
N LEU A 126 3.22 4.57 -3.94
CA LEU A 126 3.78 4.37 -5.29
C LEU A 126 2.76 4.64 -6.39
N THR A 127 1.51 4.23 -6.19
CA THR A 127 0.40 4.47 -7.11
C THR A 127 0.15 5.96 -7.30
N LEU A 128 0.13 6.73 -6.20
CA LEU A 128 -0.04 8.19 -6.25
C LEU A 128 1.11 8.88 -7.01
N PHE A 129 2.33 8.37 -6.85
CA PHE A 129 3.53 8.79 -7.58
C PHE A 129 3.62 8.28 -9.01
N GLY A 130 2.60 7.60 -9.52
CA GLY A 130 2.51 7.21 -10.92
C GLY A 130 2.73 5.74 -11.21
N VAL A 131 2.92 4.87 -10.21
CA VAL A 131 3.19 3.43 -10.42
C VAL A 131 2.03 2.59 -9.89
N CYS A 132 1.08 2.27 -10.75
CA CYS A 132 -0.06 1.43 -10.38
C CYS A 132 0.13 -0.01 -10.84
N PRO A 133 0.19 -0.98 -9.91
CA PRO A 133 0.24 -2.37 -10.28
C PRO A 133 -1.12 -2.87 -10.75
N ILE A 134 -1.10 -3.64 -11.84
CA ILE A 134 -2.28 -4.32 -12.38
C ILE A 134 -1.93 -5.75 -12.78
N ARG A 135 -2.92 -6.64 -12.71
CA ARG A 135 -2.79 -8.04 -13.10
C ARG A 135 -3.70 -8.31 -14.28
N GLU A 136 -3.15 -8.90 -15.33
CA GLU A 136 -3.90 -9.28 -16.53
C GLU A 136 -3.52 -10.70 -16.96
N LYS A 137 -4.51 -11.60 -17.09
CA LYS A 137 -4.32 -13.01 -17.50
C LYS A 137 -3.10 -13.68 -16.85
N ASN A 138 -2.98 -13.57 -15.53
CA ASN A 138 -1.87 -14.09 -14.70
C ASN A 138 -0.50 -13.43 -14.91
N LYS A 139 -0.42 -12.32 -15.63
CA LYS A 139 0.80 -11.52 -15.79
C LYS A 139 0.70 -10.24 -14.96
N ASN A 140 1.84 -9.84 -14.40
CA ASN A 140 1.96 -8.65 -13.59
C ASN A 140 2.48 -7.49 -14.44
N TYR A 141 1.72 -6.40 -14.47
CA TYR A 141 2.09 -5.17 -15.17
C TYR A 141 2.09 -3.98 -14.19
N ASN A 142 2.69 -2.90 -14.64
CA ASN A 142 2.55 -1.58 -14.06
C ASN A 142 2.01 -0.63 -15.13
N ILE A 143 1.05 0.18 -14.73
CA ILE A 143 0.79 1.48 -15.37
C ILE A 143 1.79 2.44 -14.75
N ILE A 144 2.57 3.13 -15.58
CA ILE A 144 3.64 4.03 -15.15
C ILE A 144 3.38 5.40 -15.77
N ARG A 145 3.16 6.41 -14.95
CA ARG A 145 3.14 7.82 -15.36
C ARG A 145 4.57 8.33 -15.42
N THR A 146 5.02 8.68 -16.61
CA THR A 146 6.33 9.31 -16.86
C THR A 146 6.12 10.80 -17.17
N SER A 147 7.22 11.54 -17.34
CA SER A 147 7.16 12.93 -17.83
C SER A 147 6.61 13.05 -19.26
N LYS A 148 6.63 11.97 -20.05
CA LYS A 148 6.14 11.95 -21.44
C LYS A 148 4.69 11.47 -21.59
N GLY A 149 4.12 10.89 -20.55
CA GLY A 149 2.82 10.22 -20.64
C GLY A 149 2.74 8.94 -19.81
N PHE A 150 1.64 8.23 -19.93
CA PHE A 150 1.47 6.90 -19.36
C PHE A 150 2.00 5.82 -20.29
N MET A 151 2.63 4.82 -19.69
CA MET A 151 2.97 3.57 -20.36
C MET A 151 2.51 2.38 -19.53
N ILE A 152 2.21 1.29 -20.21
CA ILE A 152 1.87 0.01 -19.58
C ILE A 152 2.98 -0.97 -19.90
N GLN A 153 3.63 -1.53 -18.88
CA GLN A 153 4.75 -2.46 -19.08
C GLN A 153 4.67 -3.63 -18.12
N LYS A 154 5.16 -4.81 -18.55
CA LYS A 154 5.30 -5.94 -17.61
C LYS A 154 6.23 -5.51 -16.49
N ARG A 155 5.82 -5.76 -15.25
CA ARG A 155 6.54 -5.30 -14.07
C ARG A 155 7.97 -5.82 -14.07
N GLU A 156 8.18 -7.10 -14.38
CA GLU A 156 9.52 -7.69 -14.43
C GLU A 156 10.42 -7.07 -15.50
N GLU A 157 9.88 -6.79 -16.68
CA GLU A 157 10.61 -6.16 -17.78
C GLU A 157 10.96 -4.71 -17.43
N TYR A 158 10.02 -4.00 -16.79
CA TYR A 158 10.24 -2.63 -16.32
C TYR A 158 11.34 -2.59 -15.26
N LEU A 159 11.27 -3.42 -14.21
CA LEU A 159 12.28 -3.45 -13.15
C LEU A 159 13.67 -3.82 -13.67
N LYS A 160 13.76 -4.80 -14.57
CA LYS A 160 15.02 -5.15 -15.23
C LYS A 160 15.56 -4.00 -16.08
N SER A 161 14.70 -3.23 -16.76
CA SER A 161 15.16 -2.13 -17.61
C SER A 161 15.68 -0.93 -16.82
N ILE A 162 15.09 -0.62 -15.66
CA ILE A 162 15.52 0.52 -14.82
C ILE A 162 16.58 0.15 -13.79
N PHE A 163 16.46 -0.99 -13.11
CA PHE A 163 17.31 -1.37 -11.98
C PHE A 163 18.28 -2.52 -12.32
N GLY A 164 18.19 -3.11 -13.52
CA GLY A 164 19.03 -4.24 -13.92
C GLY A 164 18.70 -5.56 -13.21
N THR A 165 17.70 -5.56 -12.32
CA THR A 165 17.30 -6.73 -11.53
C THR A 165 15.79 -6.76 -11.29
N CYS A 166 15.25 -7.94 -11.04
CA CYS A 166 13.88 -8.12 -10.62
C CYS A 166 13.80 -9.34 -9.68
N PRO A 167 13.44 -9.16 -8.40
CA PRO A 167 13.21 -10.28 -7.51
C PRO A 167 11.95 -11.06 -7.94
N ASN A 168 11.90 -12.35 -7.62
CA ASN A 168 10.78 -13.22 -8.00
C ASN A 168 9.49 -12.94 -7.20
N GLY A 169 9.65 -12.52 -5.95
CA GLY A 169 8.52 -12.26 -5.06
C GLY A 169 7.90 -10.88 -5.30
N TRP A 170 6.56 -10.84 -5.36
CA TRP A 170 5.85 -9.62 -5.72
C TRP A 170 6.02 -8.51 -4.68
N HIS A 171 6.11 -8.85 -3.39
CA HIS A 171 6.36 -7.86 -2.34
C HIS A 171 7.75 -7.24 -2.49
N GLU A 172 8.75 -8.07 -2.77
CA GLU A 172 10.15 -7.68 -2.96
C GLU A 172 10.29 -6.75 -4.15
N GLN A 173 9.49 -6.95 -5.20
CA GLN A 173 9.43 -6.02 -6.33
C GLN A 173 8.97 -4.62 -5.90
N PHE A 174 7.99 -4.50 -4.99
CA PHE A 174 7.55 -3.21 -4.46
C PHE A 174 8.56 -2.56 -3.52
N LEU A 175 9.20 -3.35 -2.65
CA LEU A 175 10.26 -2.86 -1.76
C LEU A 175 11.49 -2.38 -2.57
N LEU A 176 11.83 -3.11 -3.63
CA LEU A 176 12.85 -2.69 -4.60
C LEU A 176 12.45 -1.37 -5.27
N MET A 177 11.23 -1.29 -5.82
CA MET A 177 10.74 -0.06 -6.46
C MET A 177 10.86 1.15 -5.53
N TYR A 178 10.36 1.05 -4.31
CA TYR A 178 10.42 2.15 -3.36
C TYR A 178 11.86 2.59 -3.07
N SER A 179 12.73 1.61 -2.76
CA SER A 179 14.12 1.88 -2.40
C SER A 179 14.92 2.47 -3.57
N GLU A 180 14.79 1.88 -4.76
CA GLU A 180 15.55 2.30 -5.93
C GLU A 180 15.02 3.61 -6.51
N PHE A 181 13.70 3.85 -6.52
CA PHE A 181 13.18 5.16 -6.90
C PHE A 181 13.71 6.27 -6.00
N HIS A 182 13.76 6.04 -4.69
CA HIS A 182 14.34 6.99 -3.76
C HIS A 182 15.83 7.27 -4.05
N LYS A 183 16.63 6.21 -4.27
CA LYS A 183 18.04 6.33 -4.67
C LYS A 183 18.24 7.05 -6.00
N HIS A 184 17.26 6.99 -6.90
CA HIS A 184 17.28 7.59 -8.23
C HIS A 184 16.55 8.93 -8.31
N GLY A 185 16.40 9.63 -7.19
CA GLY A 185 16.01 11.04 -7.16
C GLY A 185 14.50 11.28 -7.13
N LEU A 186 13.69 10.26 -6.82
CA LEU A 186 12.30 10.49 -6.41
C LEU A 186 12.28 10.78 -4.91
N ASP A 187 11.81 11.97 -4.56
CA ASP A 187 11.54 12.40 -3.18
C ASP A 187 10.25 11.72 -2.69
N LEU A 188 10.33 10.40 -2.54
CA LEU A 188 9.28 9.61 -1.91
C LEU A 188 9.20 9.94 -0.42
N PRO A 189 8.01 9.84 0.20
CA PRO A 189 7.86 10.03 1.63
C PRO A 189 8.82 9.16 2.45
N PRO A 190 9.24 9.57 3.65
CA PRO A 190 10.25 8.83 4.40
C PRO A 190 9.64 7.58 5.05
N ILE A 191 9.67 6.45 4.34
CA ILE A 191 9.33 5.13 4.87
C ILE A 191 10.61 4.32 5.11
N ASP A 192 10.76 3.77 6.33
CA ASP A 192 11.85 2.86 6.63
C ASP A 192 11.59 1.49 6.01
N ILE A 193 12.20 1.24 4.85
CA ILE A 193 12.10 -0.04 4.14
C ILE A 193 12.76 -1.18 4.93
N LYS A 194 13.76 -0.92 5.77
CA LYS A 194 14.39 -1.96 6.61
C LYS A 194 13.37 -2.51 7.59
N ASP A 195 12.53 -1.65 8.15
CA ASP A 195 11.46 -2.06 9.05
C ASP A 195 10.42 -2.95 8.37
N ILE A 196 10.10 -2.68 7.09
CA ILE A 196 9.22 -3.56 6.32
C ILE A 196 9.88 -4.92 6.06
N TYR A 197 11.20 -4.96 5.81
CA TYR A 197 11.92 -6.22 5.69
C TYR A 197 11.92 -7.03 7.00
N LEU A 198 12.07 -6.37 8.16
CA LEU A 198 11.95 -7.01 9.46
C LEU A 198 10.54 -7.56 9.69
N LEU A 199 9.50 -6.75 9.41
CA LEU A 199 8.11 -7.16 9.51
C LEU A 199 7.77 -8.32 8.55
N LYS A 200 8.36 -8.34 7.35
CA LYS A 200 8.25 -9.48 6.42
C LYS A 200 8.89 -10.74 6.98
N SER A 201 10.08 -10.65 7.57
CA SER A 201 10.78 -11.77 8.20
C SER A 201 9.92 -12.36 9.32
N ASP A 202 9.40 -11.50 10.18
CA ASP A 202 8.50 -11.90 11.26
C ASP A 202 7.22 -12.52 10.69
N ARG A 203 6.61 -11.94 9.67
CA ARG A 203 5.45 -12.53 8.97
C ARG A 203 5.74 -13.94 8.46
N VAL A 204 6.93 -14.21 7.90
CA VAL A 204 7.30 -15.57 7.47
C VAL A 204 7.41 -16.52 8.67
N TYR A 205 8.04 -16.07 9.75
CA TYR A 205 8.12 -16.84 11.00
C TYR A 205 6.73 -17.14 11.59
N PHE A 206 5.83 -16.15 11.62
CA PHE A 206 4.47 -16.30 12.15
C PHE A 206 3.61 -17.20 11.24
N ASP A 207 3.60 -16.97 9.93
CA ASP A 207 2.77 -17.74 9.01
C ASP A 207 3.22 -19.20 8.87
N TYR A 208 4.53 -19.46 8.75
CA TYR A 208 5.03 -20.82 8.52
C TYR A 208 5.52 -21.51 9.79
N GLY A 209 5.92 -20.75 10.81
CA GLY A 209 6.42 -21.29 12.08
C GLY A 209 5.34 -21.41 13.14
N ILE A 210 4.41 -20.44 13.24
CA ILE A 210 3.32 -20.46 14.22
C ILE A 210 2.06 -21.12 13.67
N LEU A 211 1.55 -20.69 12.50
CA LEU A 211 0.30 -21.26 11.97
C LEU A 211 0.42 -22.72 11.55
N ALA A 212 1.64 -23.20 11.26
CA ALA A 212 1.88 -24.60 10.93
C ALA A 212 2.00 -25.52 12.15
N LYS A 213 1.98 -24.99 13.39
CA LYS A 213 2.11 -25.84 14.58
C LYS A 213 0.88 -26.73 14.74
N PRO A 214 1.06 -28.00 15.17
CA PRO A 214 -0.04 -28.92 15.41
C PRO A 214 -0.92 -28.51 16.60
N THR A 215 -0.43 -27.62 17.47
CA THR A 215 -1.16 -27.09 18.61
C THR A 215 -0.93 -25.59 18.76
N MET A 216 -1.95 -24.87 19.26
CA MET A 216 -1.88 -23.44 19.57
C MET A 216 -1.20 -23.12 20.92
N LYS A 217 -0.57 -24.10 21.57
CA LYS A 217 0.09 -23.92 22.88
C LYS A 217 1.50 -23.35 22.71
N ASN A 218 1.90 -22.44 23.61
CA ASN A 218 3.25 -21.86 23.69
C ASN A 218 3.72 -21.13 22.41
N THR A 219 2.78 -20.56 21.67
CA THR A 219 3.04 -19.57 20.63
C THR A 219 3.06 -18.21 21.29
N PHE A 220 4.15 -17.46 21.11
CA PHE A 220 4.36 -16.15 21.68
C PHE A 220 4.84 -15.22 20.55
N GLY A 221 4.45 -13.96 20.63
CA GLY A 221 4.76 -12.97 19.59
C GLY A 221 4.06 -11.63 19.79
N GLU A 222 3.52 -11.40 20.99
CA GLU A 222 2.84 -10.17 21.34
C GLU A 222 3.81 -8.98 21.25
N ASP A 223 5.07 -9.18 21.67
CA ASP A 223 6.12 -8.16 21.59
C ASP A 223 6.36 -7.73 20.14
N HIS A 224 6.40 -8.73 19.24
CA HIS A 224 6.56 -8.48 17.81
C HIS A 224 5.35 -7.72 17.25
N TYR A 225 4.12 -8.08 17.65
CA TYR A 225 2.93 -7.35 17.22
C TYR A 225 3.00 -5.87 17.63
N PHE A 226 3.20 -5.57 18.91
CA PHE A 226 3.19 -4.18 19.38
C PHE A 226 4.37 -3.35 18.85
N LYS A 227 5.55 -3.97 18.71
CA LYS A 227 6.71 -3.37 18.04
C LYS A 227 6.38 -2.94 16.62
N HIS A 228 5.67 -3.78 15.86
CA HIS A 228 5.31 -3.49 14.47
C HIS A 228 4.09 -2.59 14.35
N LEU A 229 3.15 -2.67 15.29
CA LEU A 229 1.91 -1.89 15.27
C LEU A 229 2.21 -0.39 15.16
N ARG A 230 3.12 0.12 16.01
CA ARG A 230 3.52 1.54 15.98
C ARG A 230 4.10 1.95 14.62
N LYS A 231 4.99 1.14 14.07
CA LYS A 231 5.63 1.39 12.76
C LYS A 231 4.62 1.42 11.62
N VAL A 232 3.68 0.49 11.62
CA VAL A 232 2.62 0.43 10.60
C VAL A 232 1.67 1.62 10.71
N VAL A 233 1.38 2.09 11.93
CA VAL A 233 0.60 3.32 12.16
C VAL A 233 1.30 4.53 11.54
N ASP A 234 2.58 4.71 11.81
CA ASP A 234 3.37 5.84 11.26
C ASP A 234 3.43 5.79 9.72
N MET A 235 3.66 4.60 9.15
CA MET A 235 3.66 4.41 7.70
C MET A 235 2.30 4.71 7.07
N LEU A 236 1.21 4.32 7.72
CA LEU A 236 -0.14 4.57 7.22
C LEU A 236 -0.51 6.05 7.34
N GLU A 237 -0.08 6.73 8.40
CA GLU A 237 -0.24 8.17 8.54
C GLU A 237 0.45 8.93 7.40
N ILE A 238 1.69 8.54 7.06
CA ILE A 238 2.41 9.10 5.92
C ILE A 238 1.60 8.90 4.62
N GLY A 239 1.11 7.68 4.38
CA GLY A 239 0.32 7.35 3.19
C GLY A 239 -0.98 8.14 3.09
N ILE A 240 -1.73 8.24 4.20
CA ILE A 240 -2.96 9.02 4.29
C ILE A 240 -2.67 10.50 4.06
N ASN A 241 -1.64 11.07 4.68
CA ASN A 241 -1.30 12.48 4.49
C ASN A 241 -0.93 12.79 3.03
N CYS A 242 -0.20 11.89 2.36
CA CYS A 242 0.08 12.02 0.93
C CYS A 242 -1.19 12.03 0.09
N LEU A 243 -2.15 11.16 0.39
CA LEU A 243 -3.42 11.09 -0.31
C LEU A 243 -4.30 12.32 -0.02
N LYS A 244 -4.35 12.79 1.23
CA LYS A 244 -5.09 14.01 1.63
C LYS A 244 -4.63 15.23 0.86
N ASN A 245 -3.33 15.35 0.57
CA ASN A 245 -2.85 16.45 -0.26
C ASN A 245 -3.55 16.49 -1.61
N VAL A 246 -3.96 15.34 -2.18
CA VAL A 246 -4.62 15.26 -3.49
C VAL A 246 -6.15 15.20 -3.37
N ASP A 247 -6.69 14.49 -2.38
CA ASP A 247 -8.11 14.17 -2.23
C ASP A 247 -8.57 14.41 -0.79
N GLU A 248 -8.74 15.68 -0.39
CA GLU A 248 -9.31 16.06 0.90
C GLU A 248 -10.76 16.59 0.77
N PRO A 249 -11.71 16.12 1.62
CA PRO A 249 -11.61 14.91 2.45
C PRO A 249 -11.49 13.64 1.60
N ILE A 250 -10.85 12.59 2.14
CA ILE A 250 -10.74 11.31 1.43
C ILE A 250 -12.15 10.69 1.36
N GLU A 251 -12.66 10.48 0.15
CA GLU A 251 -14.07 10.17 -0.05
C GLU A 251 -14.53 8.88 0.65
N ASN A 252 -13.68 7.84 0.70
CA ASN A 252 -14.00 6.56 1.35
C ASN A 252 -13.93 6.61 2.90
N GLY A 253 -13.57 7.77 3.48
CA GLY A 253 -13.49 8.02 4.91
C GLY A 253 -12.43 7.21 5.65
N CYS A 254 -11.42 6.66 4.96
CA CYS A 254 -10.36 5.90 5.61
C CYS A 254 -9.53 6.77 6.57
N ASP A 255 -9.37 8.05 6.27
CA ASP A 255 -8.76 9.06 7.14
C ASP A 255 -9.51 9.21 8.47
N LYS A 256 -10.84 9.35 8.42
CA LYS A 256 -11.68 9.47 9.63
C LYS A 256 -11.58 8.21 10.48
N ARG A 257 -11.62 7.05 9.81
CA ARG A 257 -11.48 5.75 10.47
C ARG A 257 -10.12 5.60 11.14
N PHE A 258 -9.05 5.88 10.41
CA PHE A 258 -7.69 5.83 10.93
C PHE A 258 -7.49 6.80 12.10
N ASN A 259 -7.98 8.04 12.00
CA ASN A 259 -7.90 9.03 13.07
C ASN A 259 -8.66 8.59 14.32
N SER A 260 -9.81 7.92 14.17
CA SER A 260 -10.54 7.33 15.29
C SER A 260 -9.70 6.25 15.98
N LEU A 261 -9.12 5.34 15.20
CA LEU A 261 -8.27 4.27 15.73
C LEU A 261 -7.03 4.84 16.43
N LYS A 262 -6.34 5.80 15.81
CA LYS A 262 -5.12 6.43 16.35
C LYS A 262 -5.34 7.05 17.73
N LYS A 263 -6.53 7.62 17.99
CA LYS A 263 -6.90 8.14 19.31
C LYS A 263 -7.07 7.05 20.37
N SER A 264 -7.45 5.84 19.97
CA SER A 264 -7.65 4.70 20.88
C SER A 264 -6.39 3.87 21.09
N LEU A 265 -5.41 3.94 20.19
CA LEU A 265 -4.17 3.15 20.27
C LEU A 265 -3.34 3.38 21.55
N PRO A 266 -3.22 4.60 22.12
CA PRO A 266 -2.50 4.78 23.39
C PRO A 266 -3.02 3.87 24.50
N ASN A 267 -4.34 3.73 24.64
CA ASN A 267 -4.96 2.83 25.63
C ASN A 267 -4.62 1.35 25.39
N LEU A 268 -4.30 0.98 24.15
CA LEU A 268 -3.87 -0.36 23.80
C LEU A 268 -2.37 -0.57 24.10
N PHE A 269 -1.54 0.46 23.90
CA PHE A 269 -0.09 0.42 24.19
C PHE A 269 0.22 0.46 25.70
N GLU A 270 -0.51 1.24 26.51
CA GLU A 270 -0.31 1.33 27.97
C GLU A 270 -0.49 -0.01 28.70
N LYS A 271 -1.14 -0.99 28.07
CA LYS A 271 -1.27 -2.34 28.64
C LYS A 271 -0.05 -3.21 28.39
N TYR A 272 0.92 -2.72 27.60
CA TYR A 272 2.06 -3.47 27.10
C TYR A 272 3.42 -2.84 27.44
N GLU A 273 3.46 -1.53 27.70
CA GLU A 273 4.61 -0.80 28.25
C GLU A 273 4.55 -0.78 29.80
#